data_AF-A0A523QM63-F1
#
_entry.id   AF-A0A523QM63-F1
#
_cell.length_a   1.000
_cell.length_b   1.000
_cell.length_c   1.000
_cell.angle_alpha   90.00
_cell.angle_beta   90.00
_cell.angle_gamma   90.00
#
_symmetry.space_group_name_H-M   'P 1'
#
loop_
_entity.id
_entity.type
_entity.pdbx_description
1 polymer ?
#
loop_
_entity_poly.entity_id
_entity_poly.type
_entity_poly.pdbx_seq_one_letter_code
_entity_poly.pdbx_strand_id
1 'polypeptide(L)'
;MSTKKENREVDPSEEREYHSPSSGIFFKLKRLLYRDKSDYQKIEVIENEYFGRVLLLDDLVQTSERDEFFYHEMLVHPAFVSHPSPQSILVIGGGDGGALKELKSVKAKWVFIPEIHYNI
;
A
#
# COMPACT_ATOMS: atom_id res chain seq x y z
N MET A 1 23.53 2.28 -34.63
CA MET A 1 23.67 1.01 -33.90
C MET A 1 22.38 0.78 -33.14
N SER A 2 21.53 -0.11 -33.64
CA SER A 2 20.19 -0.37 -33.11
C SER A 2 20.28 -1.06 -31.75
N THR A 3 19.83 -0.40 -30.67
CA THR A 3 19.63 -1.06 -29.38
C THR A 3 18.47 -2.03 -29.52
N LYS A 4 18.78 -3.33 -29.56
CA LYS A 4 17.79 -4.39 -29.39
C LYS A 4 17.10 -4.16 -28.04
N LYS A 5 15.82 -3.78 -28.05
CA LYS A 5 14.96 -3.97 -26.88
C LYS A 5 14.87 -5.49 -26.68
N GLU A 6 15.67 -6.03 -25.77
CA GLU A 6 15.42 -7.35 -25.21
C GLU A 6 14.05 -7.28 -24.55
N ASN A 7 13.04 -7.87 -25.21
CA ASN A 7 11.81 -8.27 -24.53
C ASN A 7 12.20 -9.36 -23.54
N ARG A 8 12.58 -8.96 -22.33
CA ARG A 8 12.70 -9.89 -21.20
C ARG A 8 11.29 -10.38 -20.92
N GLU A 9 11.04 -11.68 -21.12
CA GLU A 9 9.80 -12.31 -20.70
C GLU A 9 9.56 -12.00 -19.22
N VAL A 10 8.39 -11.45 -18.93
CA VAL A 10 7.95 -11.17 -17.56
C VAL A 10 7.64 -12.53 -16.93
N ASP A 11 8.40 -12.89 -15.90
CA ASP A 11 8.11 -14.10 -15.12
C ASP A 11 6.74 -13.92 -14.44
N PRO A 12 5.73 -14.76 -14.75
CA PRO A 12 4.40 -14.63 -14.16
C PRO A 12 4.38 -14.91 -12.65
N SER A 13 5.50 -15.38 -12.08
CA SER A 13 5.72 -15.52 -10.63
C SER A 13 6.37 -14.29 -9.98
N GLU A 14 6.43 -13.16 -10.68
CA GLU A 14 6.93 -11.89 -10.16
C GLU A 14 5.99 -10.71 -10.45
N GLU A 15 5.68 -9.92 -9.42
CA GLU A 15 5.09 -8.59 -9.59
C GLU A 15 6.22 -7.56 -9.61
N ARG A 16 6.22 -6.68 -10.62
CA ARG A 16 7.28 -5.68 -10.85
C ARG A 16 6.68 -4.29 -10.93
N GLU A 17 7.09 -3.43 -10.00
CA GLU A 17 6.72 -2.02 -9.98
C GLU A 17 7.90 -1.17 -10.46
N TYR A 18 7.70 -0.43 -11.55
CA TYR A 18 8.71 0.47 -12.10
C TYR A 18 8.48 1.90 -11.63
N HIS A 19 9.48 2.50 -10.96
CA HIS A 19 9.46 3.90 -10.53
C HIS A 19 10.07 4.84 -11.56
N SER A 20 10.94 4.31 -12.43
CA SER A 20 11.54 5.02 -13.55
C SER A 20 11.92 4.03 -14.67
N PRO A 21 12.37 4.50 -15.84
CA PRO A 21 12.86 3.61 -16.90
C PRO A 21 14.02 2.69 -16.49
N SER A 22 14.73 2.99 -15.40
CA SER A 22 15.91 2.26 -14.95
C SER A 22 15.85 1.80 -13.48
N SER A 23 14.74 2.03 -12.76
CA SER A 23 14.61 1.68 -11.35
C SER A 23 13.21 1.23 -11.00
N GLY A 24 13.11 0.28 -10.07
CA GLY A 24 11.85 -0.27 -9.59
C GLY A 24 12.12 -1.31 -8.51
N ILE A 25 11.03 -1.91 -8.03
CA ILE A 25 11.03 -2.99 -7.06
C ILE A 25 10.31 -4.21 -7.64
N PHE A 26 10.57 -5.38 -7.09
CA PHE A 26 9.88 -6.60 -7.49
C PHE A 26 9.63 -7.52 -6.31
N PHE A 27 8.53 -8.25 -6.38
CA PHE A 27 8.14 -9.25 -5.39
C PHE A 27 7.94 -10.58 -6.09
N LYS A 28 8.58 -11.62 -5.57
CA LYS A 28 8.26 -13.00 -5.97
C LYS A 28 6.94 -13.42 -5.33
N LEU A 29 6.00 -13.88 -6.14
CA LEU A 29 4.74 -14.41 -5.67
C LEU A 29 4.97 -15.82 -5.15
N LYS A 30 4.63 -16.05 -3.88
CA LYS A 30 4.40 -17.40 -3.37
C LYS A 30 3.02 -17.88 -3.82
N ARG A 31 2.00 -17.03 -3.66
CA ARG A 31 0.60 -17.27 -4.07
C ARG A 31 -0.13 -15.95 -4.34
N LEU A 32 -1.07 -15.97 -5.28
CA LEU A 32 -2.09 -14.92 -5.42
C LEU A 32 -3.25 -15.24 -4.46
N LEU A 33 -3.58 -14.32 -3.55
CA LEU A 33 -4.64 -14.51 -2.55
C LEU A 33 -5.96 -13.88 -2.98
N TYR A 34 -5.90 -12.72 -3.64
CA TYR A 34 -7.06 -11.99 -4.10
C TYR A 34 -6.72 -11.21 -5.36
N ARG A 35 -7.68 -11.13 -6.30
CA ARG A 35 -7.60 -10.27 -7.48
C ARG A 35 -9.00 -9.84 -7.87
N ASP A 36 -9.19 -8.54 -8.05
CA ASP A 36 -10.44 -7.98 -8.52
C ASP A 36 -10.18 -6.70 -9.33
N LYS A 37 -11.16 -6.28 -10.14
CA LYS A 37 -11.14 -5.00 -10.86
C LYS A 37 -12.44 -4.26 -10.57
N SER A 38 -12.31 -3.15 -9.87
CA SER A 38 -13.40 -2.21 -9.63
C SER A 38 -13.52 -1.18 -10.76
N ASP A 39 -14.53 -0.31 -10.64
CA ASP A 39 -14.70 0.88 -11.47
C ASP A 39 -13.54 1.89 -11.32
N TYR A 40 -12.76 1.81 -10.23
CA TYR A 40 -11.68 2.75 -9.94
C TYR A 40 -10.31 2.20 -10.29
N GLN A 41 -10.02 0.98 -9.87
CA GLN A 41 -8.67 0.40 -9.88
C GLN A 41 -8.69 -1.13 -9.76
N LYS A 42 -7.60 -1.75 -10.17
CA LYS A 42 -7.33 -3.17 -9.96
C LYS A 42 -6.84 -3.36 -8.54
N ILE A 43 -7.35 -4.37 -7.84
CA ILE A 43 -6.93 -4.72 -6.48
C ILE A 43 -6.32 -6.11 -6.52
N GLU A 44 -5.13 -6.26 -5.94
CA GLU A 44 -4.49 -7.56 -5.77
C GLU A 44 -3.91 -7.70 -4.37
N VAL A 45 -4.05 -8.90 -3.82
CA VAL A 45 -3.31 -9.30 -2.61
C VAL A 45 -2.49 -10.52 -2.96
N ILE A 46 -1.18 -10.40 -2.87
CA ILE A 46 -0.25 -11.51 -3.06
C ILE A 46 0.33 -11.93 -1.72
N GLU A 47 0.76 -13.18 -1.62
CA GLU A 47 1.61 -13.66 -0.54
C GLU A 47 3.07 -13.70 -1.04
N ASN A 48 3.95 -13.09 -0.28
CA ASN A 48 5.40 -13.11 -0.47
C ASN A 48 6.09 -13.80 0.73
N GLU A 49 7.18 -14.53 0.47
CA GLU A 49 7.88 -15.29 1.52
C GLU A 49 8.48 -14.40 2.63
N TYR A 50 8.98 -13.22 2.28
CA TYR A 50 9.65 -12.33 3.23
C TYR A 50 8.68 -11.29 3.79
N PHE A 51 7.95 -10.60 2.92
CA PHE A 51 7.09 -9.46 3.26
C PHE A 51 5.68 -9.86 3.75
N GLY A 52 5.31 -11.13 3.70
CA GLY A 52 3.96 -11.58 4.06
C GLY A 52 2.95 -11.22 2.97
N ARG A 53 1.74 -10.80 3.35
CA ARG A 53 0.76 -10.29 2.39
C ARG A 53 1.15 -8.90 1.91
N VAL A 54 1.04 -8.68 0.60
CA VAL A 54 1.30 -7.40 -0.06
C VAL A 54 0.04 -6.98 -0.80
N LEU A 55 -0.44 -5.78 -0.54
CA LEU A 55 -1.55 -5.14 -1.25
C LEU A 55 -0.98 -4.35 -2.43
N LEU A 56 -1.50 -4.62 -3.62
CA LEU A 56 -1.21 -3.86 -4.83
C LEU A 56 -2.49 -3.24 -5.38
N LEU A 57 -2.37 -2.00 -5.84
CA LEU A 57 -3.42 -1.27 -6.56
C LEU A 57 -2.88 -0.83 -7.91
N ASP A 58 -3.53 -1.25 -8.99
CA ASP A 58 -3.06 -1.04 -10.36
C ASP A 58 -1.55 -1.37 -10.53
N ASP A 59 -1.13 -2.53 -10.03
CA ASP A 59 0.26 -3.03 -10.06
C ASP A 59 1.27 -2.26 -9.19
N LEU A 60 0.82 -1.27 -8.42
CA LEU A 60 1.66 -0.49 -7.51
C LEU A 60 1.50 -1.00 -6.07
N VAL A 61 2.61 -1.22 -5.39
CA VAL A 61 2.63 -1.67 -4.00
C VAL A 61 2.12 -0.56 -3.10
N GLN A 62 1.11 -0.89 -2.30
CA GLN A 62 0.57 0.03 -1.30
C GLN A 62 1.18 -0.24 0.07
N THR A 63 1.15 -1.51 0.49
CA THR A 63 1.59 -1.90 1.83
C THR A 63 1.93 -3.38 1.92
N SER A 64 2.78 -3.75 2.88
CA SER A 64 3.10 -5.14 3.20
C SER A 64 3.01 -5.42 4.70
N GLU A 65 2.57 -6.63 5.08
CA GLU A 65 2.43 -7.02 6.49
C GLU A 65 3.71 -6.84 7.32
N ARG A 66 4.89 -7.00 6.70
CA ARG A 66 6.17 -6.93 7.42
C ARG A 66 6.59 -5.52 7.77
N ASP A 67 6.33 -4.54 6.91
CA ASP A 67 6.98 -3.23 6.96
C ASP A 67 6.02 -2.03 6.90
N GLU A 68 4.71 -2.26 6.82
CA GLU A 68 3.67 -1.22 6.82
C GLU A 68 3.82 -0.20 7.96
N PHE A 69 4.29 -0.66 9.12
CA PHE A 69 4.43 0.17 10.31
C PHE A 69 5.39 1.34 10.08
N PHE A 70 6.44 1.18 9.27
CA PHE A 70 7.37 2.28 8.98
C PHE A 70 6.64 3.45 8.29
N TYR A 71 5.73 3.15 7.37
CA TYR A 71 4.94 4.15 6.67
C TYR A 71 3.87 4.75 7.58
N HIS A 72 3.07 3.90 8.24
CA HIS A 72 1.93 4.37 9.03
C HIS A 72 2.33 5.12 10.30
N GLU A 73 3.34 4.65 11.04
CA GLU A 73 3.84 5.37 12.22
C GLU A 73 4.37 6.75 11.83
N MET A 74 5.09 6.85 10.70
CA MET A 74 5.65 8.11 10.21
C MET A 74 4.62 9.05 9.59
N LEU A 75 3.56 8.51 8.99
CA LEU A 75 2.44 9.28 8.51
C LEU A 75 1.66 9.90 9.68
N VAL A 76 1.45 9.12 10.74
CA VAL A 76 0.52 9.44 11.83
C VAL A 76 1.24 10.19 12.95
N HIS A 77 2.22 9.57 13.61
CA HIS A 77 2.73 10.04 14.90
C HIS A 77 3.33 11.45 14.93
N PRO A 78 4.07 11.94 13.92
CA PRO A 78 4.61 13.30 13.93
C PRO A 78 3.52 14.38 14.09
N ALA A 79 2.38 14.20 13.44
CA ALA A 79 1.24 15.11 13.56
C ALA A 79 0.61 15.05 14.96
N PHE A 80 0.47 13.85 15.53
CA PHE A 80 -0.17 13.65 16.84
C PHE A 80 0.68 14.15 18.01
N VAL A 81 1.98 13.86 17.99
CA VAL A 81 2.88 14.27 19.07
C VAL A 81 3.08 15.79 19.09
N SER A 82 2.94 16.44 17.93
CA SER A 82 3.11 17.89 17.80
C SER A 82 1.84 18.69 18.12
N HIS A 83 0.65 18.07 18.08
CA HIS A 83 -0.62 18.74 18.37
C HIS A 83 -1.02 18.54 19.85
N PRO A 84 -1.29 19.60 20.63
CA PRO A 84 -1.46 19.49 22.09
C PRO A 84 -2.70 18.73 22.54
N SER A 85 -3.78 18.73 21.74
CA SER A 85 -5.00 17.97 22.04
C SER A 85 -5.83 17.71 20.77
N PRO A 86 -5.46 16.72 19.95
CA PRO A 86 -6.19 16.41 18.73
C PRO A 86 -7.52 15.74 19.08
N GLN A 87 -8.63 16.42 18.77
CA GLN A 87 -10.00 15.97 19.12
C GLN A 87 -10.77 15.41 17.91
N SER A 88 -10.50 15.91 16.71
CA SER A 88 -11.16 15.53 15.47
C SER A 88 -10.11 15.25 14.41
N ILE A 89 -10.19 14.09 13.76
CA ILE A 89 -9.20 13.62 12.79
C ILE A 89 -9.91 13.27 11.49
N LEU A 90 -9.34 13.72 10.38
CA LEU A 90 -9.77 13.37 9.02
C LEU A 90 -8.63 12.63 8.33
N VAL A 91 -8.85 11.37 7.96
CA VAL A 91 -7.92 10.58 7.15
C VAL A 91 -8.52 10.46 5.75
N ILE A 92 -7.93 11.13 4.76
CA ILE A 92 -8.42 11.05 3.38
C ILE A 92 -7.75 9.84 2.72
N GLY A 93 -8.56 8.92 2.19
CA GLY A 93 -8.09 7.61 1.72
C GLY A 93 -7.82 6.66 2.89
N GLY A 94 -6.75 5.86 2.78
CA GLY A 94 -6.35 4.92 3.84
C GLY A 94 -7.28 3.71 3.97
N GLY A 95 -7.85 3.26 2.85
CA GLY A 95 -8.69 2.05 2.78
C GLY A 95 -8.02 0.79 3.35
N ASP A 96 -6.69 0.69 3.32
CA ASP A 96 -5.93 -0.40 3.93
C ASP A 96 -6.01 -0.43 5.47
N GLY A 97 -6.44 0.68 6.09
CA GLY A 97 -6.68 0.80 7.52
C GLY A 97 -5.43 0.94 8.40
N GLY A 98 -4.22 0.98 7.84
CA GLY A 98 -2.98 1.10 8.61
C GLY A 98 -2.88 2.44 9.36
N ALA A 99 -3.28 3.55 8.74
CA ALA A 99 -3.36 4.83 9.44
C ALA A 99 -4.33 4.76 10.64
N LEU A 100 -5.51 4.14 10.45
CA LEU A 100 -6.49 3.98 11.52
C LEU A 100 -5.98 3.09 12.67
N LYS A 101 -5.17 2.06 12.36
CA LYS A 101 -4.52 1.22 13.37
C LYS A 101 -3.67 2.06 14.32
N GLU A 102 -2.87 2.97 13.80
CA GLU A 102 -2.00 3.84 14.62
C GLU A 102 -2.78 4.86 15.45
N LEU A 103 -3.92 5.32 14.92
CA LEU A 103 -4.82 6.25 15.61
C LEU A 103 -5.50 5.65 16.85
N LYS A 104 -5.50 4.32 17.04
CA LYS A 104 -6.11 3.69 18.22
C LYS A 104 -5.48 4.12 19.54
N SER A 105 -4.23 4.58 19.51
CA SER A 105 -3.53 5.11 20.68
C SER A 105 -3.94 6.54 21.06
N VAL A 106 -4.64 7.24 20.16
CA VAL A 106 -5.01 8.66 20.31
C VAL A 106 -6.39 8.80 20.94
N LYS A 107 -6.51 9.70 21.92
CA LYS A 107 -7.80 10.05 22.55
C LYS A 107 -8.58 11.08 21.72
N ALA A 108 -8.91 10.71 20.49
CA ALA A 108 -9.77 11.51 19.62
C ALA A 108 -11.26 11.28 19.95
N LYS A 109 -12.09 12.30 19.76
CA LYS A 109 -13.55 12.18 19.84
C LYS A 109 -14.14 11.62 18.56
N TRP A 110 -13.59 12.04 17.41
CA TRP A 110 -14.07 11.65 16.09
C TRP A 110 -12.90 11.37 15.15
N VAL A 111 -13.02 10.28 14.40
CA VAL A 111 -12.16 9.95 13.26
C VAL A 111 -13.07 9.72 12.06
N PHE A 112 -12.87 10.47 10.98
CA PHE A 112 -13.61 10.30 9.73
C PHE A 112 -12.66 9.85 8.62
N ILE A 113 -13.08 8.84 7.85
CA ILE A 113 -12.28 8.24 6.78
C ILE A 113 -13.11 8.24 5.50
N PRO A 114 -13.08 9.31 4.70
CA PRO A 114 -13.60 9.27 3.35
C PRO A 114 -12.63 8.47 2.46
N GLU A 115 -13.10 7.32 1.99
CA GLU A 115 -12.47 6.50 0.96
C GLU A 115 -13.41 6.45 -0.25
N ILE A 116 -12.84 6.63 -1.45
CA ILE A 116 -13.60 6.61 -2.70
C ILE A 116 -13.92 5.18 -3.14
N HIS A 117 -13.15 4.21 -2.66
CA HIS A 117 -13.24 2.82 -3.08
C HIS A 117 -13.50 1.86 -1.90
N TYR A 118 -14.75 1.40 -1.78
CA TYR A 118 -15.22 0.59 -0.64
C TYR A 118 -14.76 -0.88 -0.60
N ASN A 119 -14.05 -1.37 -1.62
CA ASN A 119 -13.65 -2.78 -1.73
C ASN A 119 -12.16 -3.01 -1.43
N ILE A 120 -11.48 -2.01 -0.86
CA ILE A 120 -10.09 -2.10 -0.40
C ILE A 120 -10.08 -2.30 1.12
#